data_AF-A0A9D9ZJU5-F1
#
_entry.id   AF-A0A9D9ZJU5-F1
#
_cell.length_a   1.000
_cell.length_b   1.000
_cell.length_c   1.000
_cell.angle_alpha   90.00
_cell.angle_beta   90.00
_cell.angle_gamma   90.00
#
_symmetry.space_group_name_H-M   'P 1'
#
loop_
_entity.id
_entity.type
_entity.pdbx_description
1 polymer ?
#
loop_
_entity_poly.entity_id
_entity_poly.type
_entity_poly.pdbx_seq_one_letter_code
_entity_poly.pdbx_strand_id
1 'polypeptide(L)' 'MLKVLAVCGSGMGTSMIMKMKVGKVLQKLGVKADVSSCSVGEAKSGLSNYDVVLASTHIVSELKGGP' A
#
# COMPACT_ATOMS: atom_id res chain seq x y z
N MET A 1 4.41 14.89 -4.28
CA MET A 1 4.28 14.14 -3.00
C MET A 1 3.85 12.74 -3.39
N LEU A 2 4.64 11.72 -3.08
CA LEU A 2 4.41 10.35 -3.54
C LEU A 2 3.16 9.76 -2.88
N LYS A 3 2.25 9.17 -3.65
CA LYS A 3 1.10 8.45 -3.11
C LYS A 3 1.43 6.97 -2.99
N VAL A 4 1.48 6.47 -1.76
CA VAL A 4 1.84 5.10 -1.44
C VAL A 4 0.63 4.37 -0.87
N LEU A 5 0.27 3.25 -1.47
CA LEU A 5 -0.81 2.39 -0.98
C LEU A 5 -0.22 1.16 -0.27
N ALA A 6 -0.70 0.85 0.93
CA ALA A 6 -0.28 -0.31 1.71
C ALA A 6 -1.48 -1.27 1.91
N VAL A 7 -1.38 -2.50 1.38
CA VAL A 7 -2.44 -3.51 1.41
C VAL A 7 -1.89 -4.85 1.92
N CYS A 8 -2.41 -5.39 3.02
CA CYS A 8 -1.91 -6.67 3.54
C CYS A 8 -2.86 -7.86 3.34
N GLY A 9 -4.14 -7.64 3.01
CA GLY A 9 -5.22 -8.65 2.86
C GLY A 9 -5.48 -9.58 4.05
N SER A 10 -4.63 -9.58 5.09
CA SER A 10 -4.77 -10.39 6.30
C SER A 10 -5.46 -9.66 7.48
N GLY A 11 -6.17 -8.55 7.22
CA GLY A 11 -6.92 -7.79 8.23
C GLY A 11 -6.51 -6.32 8.43
N MET A 12 -7.31 -5.56 9.20
CA MET A 12 -7.09 -4.12 9.45
C MET A 12 -5.81 -3.83 10.26
N GLY A 13 -5.48 -4.66 11.26
CA GLY A 13 -4.33 -4.42 12.14
C GLY A 13 -2.98 -4.57 11.44
N THR A 14 -2.84 -5.58 10.57
CA THR A 14 -1.63 -5.83 9.78
C THR A 14 -1.40 -4.75 8.71
N SER A 15 -2.47 -4.18 8.17
CA SER A 15 -2.39 -3.05 7.21
C SER A 15 -1.83 -1.79 7.85
N MET A 16 -2.24 -1.51 9.10
CA MET A 16 -1.78 -0.34 9.84
C MET A 16 -0.29 -0.42 10.21
N ILE A 17 0.19 -1.61 10.61
CA ILE A 17 1.63 -1.83 10.89
C ILE A 17 2.47 -1.56 9.64
N MET A 18 2.01 -2.03 8.48
CA MET A 18 2.72 -1.81 7.22
C MET A 18 2.80 -0.32 6.88
N LYS A 19 1.68 0.42 7.00
CA LYS A 19 1.64 1.88 6.83
C LYS A 19 2.64 2.59 7.76
N MET A 20 2.70 2.23 9.04
CA MET A 20 3.64 2.85 9.99
C MET A 20 5.10 2.57 9.65
N LYS A 21 5.45 1.33 9.27
CA LYS A 21 6.83 0.98 8.88
C LYS A 21 7.25 1.72 7.60
N VAL A 22 6.38 1.74 6.61
CA VAL A 22 6.60 2.42 5.33
C VAL A 22 6.80 3.92 5.52
N GLY A 23 5.93 4.56 6.31
CA GLY A 23 6.08 5.97 6.67
C GLY A 23 7.42 6.27 7.35
N LYS A 24 7.85 5.43 8.30
CA LYS A 24 9.17 5.56 8.96
C LYS A 24 10.33 5.44 7.97
N VAL A 25 10.26 4.50 7.02
CA VAL A 25 11.32 4.32 6.01
C VAL A 25 11.36 5.52 5.06
N LEU A 26 10.22 5.97 4.55
CA LEU A 26 10.12 7.13 3.66
C LEU A 26 10.63 8.40 4.33
N GLN A 27 10.30 8.59 5.61
CA GLN A 27 10.82 9.70 6.42
C GLN A 27 12.35 9.62 6.57
N LYS A 28 12.91 8.43 6.85
CA LYS A 28 14.37 8.23 6.95
C LYS A 28 15.08 8.52 5.62
N LEU A 29 14.43 8.24 4.50
CA LEU A 29 14.94 8.53 3.16
C LEU A 29 14.75 10.00 2.74
N GLY A 30 14.12 10.84 3.58
CA GLY A 30 13.81 12.23 3.24
C GLY A 30 12.72 12.38 2.16
N VAL A 31 11.96 11.33 1.89
CA VAL A 31 10.94 11.30 0.85
C VAL A 31 9.59 11.73 1.41
N LYS A 32 9.02 12.82 0.86
CA LYS A 32 7.64 13.23 1.18
C LYS A 32 6.64 12.34 0.46
N ALA A 33 6.00 11.46 1.22
CA ALA A 33 5.00 10.52 0.74
C ALA A 33 3.77 10.50 1.65
N ASP A 34 2.61 10.33 1.02
CA ASP A 34 1.32 10.08 1.67
C ASP A 34 1.05 8.58 1.63
N VAL A 35 1.02 7.95 2.80
CA VAL A 35 0.84 6.50 2.91
C VAL A 35 -0.60 6.20 3.34
N SER A 36 -1.35 5.54 2.48
CA SER A 36 -2.74 5.15 2.72
C SER A 36 -2.89 3.63 2.76
N SER A 37 -3.85 3.14 3.53
CA SER A 37 -4.16 1.71 3.65
C SER A 37 -5.62 1.49 3.31
N CYS A 38 -5.90 0.52 2.44
CA CYS A 38 -7.27 0.18 2.03
C CYS A 38 -7.43 -1.35 1.92
N SER A 39 -8.67 -1.80 1.68
CA SER A 39 -8.97 -3.21 1.44
C SER A 39 -8.45 -3.68 0.07
N VAL A 40 -8.29 -4.99 -0.13
CA VAL A 40 -7.83 -5.56 -1.42
C VAL A 40 -8.78 -5.18 -2.56
N GLY A 41 -10.09 -5.16 -2.31
CA GLY A 41 -11.10 -4.77 -3.29
C GLY A 41 -10.99 -3.31 -3.72
N GLU A 42 -10.80 -2.39 -2.77
CA GLU A 42 -10.56 -0.97 -3.09
C GLU A 42 -9.22 -0.74 -3.78
N ALA A 43 -8.20 -1.46 -3.33
CA ALA A 43 -6.87 -1.36 -3.92
C ALA A 43 -6.89 -1.68 -5.41
N LYS A 44 -7.56 -2.79 -5.81
CA LYS A 44 -7.74 -3.17 -7.23
C LYS A 44 -8.27 -2.03 -8.09
N SER A 45 -9.32 -1.36 -7.64
CA SER A 45 -9.97 -0.27 -8.40
C SER A 45 -9.15 1.03 -8.35
N GLY A 46 -8.41 1.23 -7.26
CA GLY A 46 -7.64 2.44 -6.99
C GLY A 46 -6.19 2.42 -7.45
N LEU A 47 -5.64 1.32 -7.98
CA LEU A 47 -4.22 1.16 -8.33
C LEU A 47 -3.67 2.32 -9.15
N SER A 48 -4.41 2.79 -10.15
CA SER A 48 -4.00 3.88 -11.06
C SER A 48 -3.84 5.25 -10.38
N ASN A 49 -4.35 5.42 -9.14
CA ASN A 49 -4.26 6.67 -8.39
C ASN A 49 -3.03 6.77 -7.48
N TYR A 50 -2.24 5.71 -7.40
CA TYR A 50 -1.06 5.63 -6.53
C TYR A 50 0.21 5.43 -7.36
N ASP A 51 1.30 6.04 -6.91
CA ASP A 51 2.61 5.91 -7.56
C ASP A 51 3.30 4.61 -7.16
N VAL A 52 3.08 4.17 -5.91
CA VAL A 52 3.70 2.97 -5.35
C VAL A 52 2.65 2.18 -4.58
N VAL A 53 2.56 0.88 -4.88
CA VAL A 53 1.67 -0.04 -4.18
C VAL A 53 2.50 -1.10 -3.49
N LEU A 54 2.41 -1.11 -2.17
CA LEU A 54 3.03 -2.08 -1.30
C LEU A 54 1.98 -3.09 -0.90
N ALA A 55 2.22 -4.34 -1.24
CA ALA A 55 1.32 -5.44 -0.99
C ALA A 55 2.03 -6.60 -0.33
N SER A 56 1.34 -7.31 0.55
CA SER A 56 1.79 -8.63 1.01
C SER A 56 1.88 -9.58 -0.19
N THR A 57 2.96 -10.36 -0.28
CA THR A 57 3.18 -11.34 -1.37
C THR A 57 2.00 -12.30 -1.57
N HIS A 58 1.29 -12.62 -0.49
CA HIS A 58 0.10 -13.46 -0.48
C HIS A 58 -1.07 -12.90 -1.30
N ILE A 59 -1.15 -11.58 -1.44
CA ILE A 59 -2.28 -10.88 -2.05
C ILE A 59 -1.90 -10.29 -3.41
N VAL A 60 -0.62 -10.37 -3.79
CA VAL A 60 -0.12 -9.92 -5.10
C VAL A 60 -0.89 -10.59 -6.25
N SER A 61 -1.26 -11.86 -6.11
CA SER A 61 -2.07 -12.57 -7.10
C SER A 61 -3.49 -11.99 -7.23
N GLU A 62 -4.05 -11.44 -6.15
CA GLU A 62 -5.32 -10.72 -6.22
C GLU A 62 -5.12 -9.33 -6.83
N LEU A 63 -4.05 -8.61 -6.48
CA LEU A 63 -3.77 -7.29 -7.06
C LEU A 63 -3.36 -7.32 -8.53
N LYS A 64 -2.92 -8.48 -9.04
CA LYS A 64 -2.76 -8.74 -10.48
C LYS A 64 -4.15 -8.79 -11.13
N GLY A 65 -4.73 -7.61 -11.32
CA GLY A 65 -6.03 -7.39 -11.93
C GLY A 65 -6.03 -6.16 -12.83
N GLY A 66 -5.04 -6.09 -13.73
CA GLY A 66 -4.90 -5.10 -14.80
C GLY A 66 -3.79 -5.57 -15.76
N PRO A 67 -3.86 -5.22 -17.06
CA PRO A 67 -3.24 -5.93 -18.19
C PRO A 67 -1.74 -6.21 -18.05
#